data_AF-A0A1C3CUK1-F1
#
_entry.id   AF-A0A1C3CUK1-F1
#
_cell.length_a   1.000
_cell.length_b   1.000
_cell.length_c   1.000
_cell.angle_alpha   90.00
_cell.angle_beta   90.00
_cell.angle_gamma   90.00
#
_symmetry.space_group_name_H-M   'P 1'
#
loop_
_entity.id
_entity.type
_entity.pdbx_description
1 polymer ?
#
loop_
_entity_poly.entity_id
_entity_poly.type
_entity_poly.pdbx_seq_one_letter_code
_entity_poly.pdbx_strand_id
1 'polypeptide(L)' 'MQPISKKNLLELINAELKKHPDHDGKTLVKDVEQNCDNSFEYKFDVVLSDMYQMIYSGEMTGYIAPIFDENFLLIG' A
#
# COMPACT_ATOMS: atom_id res chain seq x y z
N MET A 1 6.67 13.47 -9.78
CA MET A 1 6.60 12.00 -9.65
C MET A 1 7.88 11.37 -10.16
N GLN A 2 8.41 10.40 -9.42
CA GLN A 2 9.58 9.59 -9.75
C GLN A 2 9.14 8.24 -10.34
N PRO A 3 9.70 7.80 -11.48
CA PRO A 3 9.43 6.46 -12.00
C PRO A 3 9.91 5.36 -11.03
N ILE A 4 9.12 4.32 -10.82
CA ILE A 4 9.46 3.20 -9.95
C ILE A 4 8.92 1.87 -10.48
N SER A 5 9.70 0.80 -10.33
CA SER A 5 9.22 -0.55 -10.63
C SER A 5 8.24 -1.01 -9.56
N LYS A 6 7.28 -1.86 -9.95
CA LYS A 6 6.30 -2.44 -9.02
C LYS A 6 6.96 -3.11 -7.81
N LYS A 7 8.04 -3.86 -8.03
CA LYS A 7 8.81 -4.53 -6.96
C LYS A 7 9.37 -3.53 -5.95
N ASN A 8 10.05 -2.49 -6.42
CA ASN A 8 10.66 -1.50 -5.54
C ASN A 8 9.60 -0.71 -4.78
N LEU A 9 8.48 -0.39 -5.43
CA LEU A 9 7.37 0.30 -4.78
C LEU A 9 6.77 -0.55 -3.65
N LEU A 10 6.54 -1.84 -3.89
CA LEU A 10 6.06 -2.77 -2.86
C LEU A 10 7.02 -2.88 -1.66
N GLU A 11 8.33 -2.90 -1.91
CA GLU A 11 9.34 -2.91 -0.84
C GLU A 11 9.27 -1.64 0.00
N LEU A 12 9.15 -0.46 -0.63
CA LEU A 12 9.03 0.82 0.08
C LEU A 12 7.72 0.93 0.87
N ILE A 13 6.59 0.56 0.25
CA ILE A 13 5.27 0.56 0.91
C ILE A 13 5.31 -0.33 2.15
N ASN A 14 5.79 -1.57 2.03
CA ASN A 14 5.82 -2.50 3.15
C ASN A 14 6.84 -2.10 4.23
N ALA A 15 7.93 -1.41 3.87
CA ALA A 15 8.85 -0.83 4.84
C ALA A 15 8.21 0.34 5.60
N GLU A 16 7.40 1.16 4.92
CA GLU A 16 6.70 2.29 5.51
C GLU A 16 5.55 1.83 6.42
N LEU A 17 4.76 0.87 5.99
CA LEU A 17 3.67 0.27 6.78
C LEU A 17 4.15 -0.24 8.14
N LYS A 18 5.31 -0.89 8.18
CA LYS A 18 5.91 -1.41 9.42
C LYS A 18 6.29 -0.32 10.43
N LYS A 19 6.32 0.95 10.02
CA LYS A 19 6.55 2.09 10.93
C LYS A 19 5.28 2.54 11.63
N HIS A 20 4.10 2.15 11.12
CA HIS A 20 2.83 2.52 11.75
C HIS A 20 2.70 1.86 13.13
N PRO A 21 2.33 2.59 14.20
CA PRO A 21 2.28 2.07 15.56
C PRO A 21 1.37 0.84 15.72
N ASP A 22 0.25 0.83 15.00
CA ASP A 22 -0.74 -0.25 15.06
C ASP A 22 -0.44 -1.41 14.10
N HIS A 23 0.73 -1.40 13.43
CA HIS A 23 1.04 -2.43 12.44
C HIS A 23 1.23 -3.81 13.08
N ASP A 24 0.45 -4.81 12.62
CA ASP A 24 0.42 -6.16 13.21
C ASP A 24 1.66 -7.04 12.88
N GLY A 25 2.53 -6.55 12.00
CA GLY A 25 3.77 -7.20 11.56
C GLY A 25 3.58 -8.32 10.54
N LYS A 26 2.34 -8.65 10.17
CA LYS A 26 1.99 -9.76 9.27
C LYS A 26 1.28 -9.30 8.01
N THR A 27 0.43 -8.29 8.13
CA THR A 27 -0.35 -7.76 7.03
C THR A 27 0.55 -6.91 6.15
N LEU A 28 0.65 -7.31 4.89
CA LEU A 28 1.50 -6.66 3.90
C LEU A 28 0.70 -6.38 2.63
N VAL A 29 1.13 -5.35 1.90
CA VAL A 29 0.66 -5.10 0.54
C VAL A 29 1.35 -6.11 -0.37
N LYS A 30 0.54 -6.92 -1.03
CA LYS A 30 0.95 -7.99 -1.94
C LYS A 30 1.01 -7.50 -3.39
N ASP A 31 0.15 -6.55 -3.72
CA ASP A 31 0.05 -6.01 -5.06
C ASP A 31 -0.33 -4.54 -5.06
N VAL A 32 0.07 -3.84 -6.11
CA VAL A 32 -0.25 -2.43 -6.33
C VAL A 32 -0.54 -2.18 -7.80
N GLU A 33 -1.59 -1.43 -8.08
CA GLU A 33 -1.99 -0.99 -9.42
C GLU A 33 -2.12 0.53 -9.42
N GLN A 34 -1.81 1.18 -10.55
CA GLN A 34 -1.96 2.63 -10.68
C GLN A 34 -3.23 2.97 -11.46
N ASN A 35 -4.07 3.80 -10.86
CA ASN A 35 -5.29 4.30 -11.45
C ASN A 35 -5.00 5.44 -12.45
N CYS A 36 -5.99 5.77 -13.28
CA CYS A 36 -5.89 6.83 -14.28
C CYS A 36 -5.65 8.23 -13.68
N ASP A 37 -5.97 8.43 -12.40
CA ASP A 37 -5.75 9.68 -11.64
C ASP A 37 -4.38 9.71 -10.93
N ASN A 38 -3.51 8.75 -11.22
CA ASN A 38 -2.20 8.51 -10.59
C ASN A 38 -2.25 7.98 -9.15
N SER A 39 -3.43 7.79 -8.55
CA SER A 39 -3.54 7.10 -7.25
C SER A 39 -3.16 5.63 -7.37
N PHE A 40 -2.77 5.02 -6.27
CA PHE A 40 -2.49 3.58 -6.22
C PHE A 40 -3.64 2.82 -5.57
N GLU A 41 -4.01 1.70 -6.18
CA GLU A 41 -4.83 0.67 -5.53
C GLU A 41 -3.90 -0.30 -4.79
N TYR A 42 -4.06 -0.40 -3.47
CA TYR A 42 -3.23 -1.23 -2.59
C TYR A 42 -3.96 -2.53 -2.24
N LYS A 43 -3.43 -3.67 -2.71
CA LYS A 43 -4.01 -4.98 -2.44
C LYS A 43 -3.26 -5.68 -1.31
N PHE A 44 -3.90 -5.77 -0.16
CA PHE A 44 -3.35 -6.43 1.02
C PHE A 44 -3.57 -7.95 0.97
N ASP A 45 -2.68 -8.72 1.58
CA ASP A 45 -2.84 -10.19 1.76
C ASP A 45 -3.82 -10.50 2.91
N VAL A 46 -5.06 -10.02 2.81
CA VAL A 46 -6.09 -10.15 3.85
C VAL A 46 -7.15 -11.19 3.48
N VAL A 47 -7.67 -11.88 4.50
CA VAL A 47 -8.85 -12.74 4.36
C VAL A 47 -10.10 -11.87 4.47
N LEU A 48 -10.80 -11.65 3.36
CA LEU A 48 -11.95 -10.74 3.25
C LEU A 48 -13.15 -11.09 4.16
N SER A 49 -13.17 -12.27 4.80
CA SER A 49 -14.22 -12.64 5.75
C SER A 49 -14.04 -12.02 7.15
N ASP A 50 -12.91 -11.35 7.40
CA ASP A 50 -12.63 -10.69 8.68
C ASP A 50 -12.85 -9.17 8.57
N MET A 51 -13.90 -8.68 9.23
CA MET A 51 -14.26 -7.26 9.28
C MET A 51 -13.14 -6.40 9.87
N TYR A 52 -12.36 -6.95 10.81
CA TYR A 52 -11.24 -6.25 11.41
C TYR A 52 -10.14 -5.98 10.37
N GLN A 53 -9.84 -6.98 9.53
CA GLN A 53 -8.84 -6.87 8.48
C GLN A 53 -9.22 -5.87 7.38
N MET A 54 -10.52 -5.73 7.09
CA MET A 54 -11.03 -4.70 6.16
C MET A 54 -10.87 -3.28 6.72
N ILE A 55 -11.18 -3.07 8.00
CA ILE A 55 -11.01 -1.76 8.64
C ILE A 55 -9.52 -1.42 8.70
N TYR A 56 -8.71 -2.38 9.13
CA TYR A 56 -7.26 -2.25 9.25
C TYR A 56 -6.59 -1.91 7.91
N SER A 57 -6.96 -2.60 6.82
CA SER A 57 -6.39 -2.30 5.49
C SER A 57 -6.77 -0.89 5.00
N GLY A 58 -7.97 -0.41 5.34
CA GLY A 58 -8.40 0.96 5.09
C GLY A 58 -7.55 2.00 5.84
N GLU A 59 -7.29 1.79 7.13
CA GLU A 59 -6.42 2.65 7.94
C GLU A 59 -4.99 2.67 7.40
N MET A 60 -4.44 1.49 7.08
CA MET A 60 -3.10 1.35 6.49
C MET A 60 -3.00 2.06 5.14
N THR A 61 -4.04 1.97 4.31
CA THR A 61 -4.11 2.68 3.02
C THR A 61 -4.11 4.19 3.23
N GLY A 62 -4.91 4.70 4.17
CA GLY A 62 -4.96 6.12 4.50
C GLY A 62 -3.63 6.68 4.99
N TYR A 63 -2.82 5.84 5.66
CA TYR A 63 -1.46 6.20 6.08
C TYR A 63 -0.48 6.30 4.90
N ILE A 64 -0.47 5.31 3.99
CA ILE A 64 0.53 5.24 2.92
C ILE A 64 0.19 6.06 1.68
N ALA A 65 -1.09 6.18 1.31
CA ALA A 65 -1.51 6.87 0.10
C ALA A 65 -0.89 8.28 -0.09
N PRO A 66 -0.93 9.20 0.90
CA PRO A 66 -0.33 10.53 0.74
C PRO A 66 1.21 10.50 0.61
N ILE A 67 1.86 9.42 1.02
CA ILE A 67 3.32 9.26 0.92
C ILE A 67 3.71 8.81 -0.49
N PHE A 68 2.89 8.01 -1.17
CA PHE A 68 3.27 7.36 -2.43
C PHE A 68 2.54 7.90 -3.66
N ASP A 69 1.22 8.17 -3.57
CA ASP A 69 0.35 8.49 -4.72
C ASP A 69 0.83 9.70 -5.53
N GLU A 70 1.33 10.74 -4.87
CA GLU A 70 1.81 11.96 -5.54
C GLU A 70 3.31 11.91 -5.89
N ASN A 71 4.03 10.95 -5.31
CA ASN A 71 5.50 10.90 -5.39
C ASN A 71 5.99 9.93 -6.46
N PHE A 72 5.23 8.91 -6.82
CA PHE A 72 5.70 7.85 -7.72
C PHE A 72 4.80 7.64 -8.95
N LEU A 73 5.42 7.13 -10.01
CA LEU A 73 4.74 6.67 -11.23
C LEU A 73 5.18 5.23 -11.49
N LEU A 74 4.22 4.30 -11.58
CA LEU A 74 4.52 2.91 -11.86
C LEU A 74 5.04 2.77 -13.28
N ILE A 75 6.20 2.16 -13.44
CA ILE A 75 6.71 1.72 -14.74
C ILE A 75 6.72 0.19 -14.75
N GLY A 76 6.16 -0.39 -15.80
CA GLY A 76 6.17 -1.82 -16.06
C GLY A 76 7.56 -2.31 -16.42
#